data_AF-A0A2S7N2E0-F1
#
_entry.id   AF-A0A2S7N2E0-F1
#
_cell.length_a   1.000
_cell.length_b   1.000
_cell.length_c   1.000
_cell.angle_alpha   90.00
_cell.angle_beta   90.00
_cell.angle_gamma   90.00
#
_symmetry.space_group_name_H-M   'P 1'
#
loop_
_entity.id
_entity.type
_entity.pdbx_description
1 polymer ?
#
loop_
_entity_poly.entity_id
_entity_poly.type
_entity_poly.pdbx_seq_one_letter_code
_entity_poly.pdbx_strand_id
1 'polypeptide(L)'
;MIVNEGMARPEGSLIQVQRKLAKTMVRNHTNMISDFQLKQILRLLHDDYQYLGMTISIYDTPDQVKSDHENHGQRYIDDWCYKDALNGTLGGYHKLGNIALFPFNHIVKNPAYRKGLMQLFLIQDLFHEIRHAYQRVHMKRQYNTPYITTDTSGYRSQWIERDANRFAYRMVEKHRHTLNAILGIDFRWNSCWGRFYITIER
;
A
#
# COMPACT_ATOMS: atom_id res chain seq x y z
N MET A 1 -60.90 27.57 -7.52
CA MET A 1 -60.89 26.40 -6.61
C MET A 1 -60.61 25.20 -7.49
N ILE A 2 -59.51 24.45 -7.42
CA ILE A 2 -58.57 24.13 -6.33
C ILE A 2 -57.15 24.03 -6.94
N VAL A 3 -56.16 24.39 -6.12
CA VAL A 3 -54.70 24.29 -6.34
C VAL A 3 -54.25 22.85 -6.03
N ASN A 4 -53.29 22.29 -6.79
CA ASN A 4 -52.28 21.36 -6.27
C ASN A 4 -51.24 21.08 -7.37
N GLU A 5 -50.04 21.66 -7.29
CA GLU A 5 -48.91 21.33 -6.41
C GLU A 5 -47.99 20.27 -7.02
N GLY A 6 -46.81 20.75 -7.43
CA GLY A 6 -45.50 20.10 -7.36
C GLY A 6 -45.42 18.60 -7.60
N MET A 7 -45.06 18.22 -8.82
CA MET A 7 -44.31 16.97 -9.02
C MET A 7 -42.88 17.14 -8.48
N ALA A 8 -42.75 17.07 -7.16
CA ALA A 8 -41.50 16.70 -6.53
C ALA A 8 -41.20 15.25 -6.94
N ARG A 9 -40.05 15.06 -7.58
CA ARG A 9 -39.51 13.72 -7.86
C ARG A 9 -39.43 12.95 -6.55
N PRO A 10 -39.74 11.65 -6.51
CA PRO A 10 -39.42 10.87 -5.33
C PRO A 10 -37.90 10.92 -5.17
N GLU A 11 -37.46 11.56 -4.08
CA GLU A 11 -36.14 11.34 -3.51
C GLU A 11 -36.08 9.87 -3.11
N GLY A 12 -35.80 9.03 -4.12
CA GLY A 12 -35.45 7.65 -3.98
C GLY A 12 -34.09 7.60 -3.30
N SER A 13 -34.12 7.81 -2.00
CA SER A 13 -33.23 7.27 -0.99
C SER A 13 -31.87 6.88 -1.55
N LEU A 14 -30.94 7.83 -1.51
CA LEU A 14 -29.54 7.52 -1.29
C LEU A 14 -29.45 6.78 0.06
N ILE A 15 -29.86 5.51 0.08
CA ILE A 15 -29.35 4.56 1.04
C ILE A 15 -27.92 4.28 0.56
N GLN A 16 -27.07 5.29 0.77
CA GLN A 16 -25.66 5.08 0.93
C GLN A 16 -25.56 4.23 2.19
N VAL A 17 -25.70 2.91 2.02
CA VAL A 17 -25.21 1.97 3.01
C VAL A 17 -23.72 2.25 3.05
N GLN A 18 -23.32 3.20 3.90
CA GLN A 18 -21.98 3.23 4.45
C GLN A 18 -21.86 1.89 5.20
N ARG A 19 -21.51 0.83 4.45
CA ARG A 19 -20.88 -0.33 5.05
C ARG A 19 -19.66 0.28 5.70
N LYS A 20 -19.73 0.44 7.01
CA LYS A 20 -18.61 0.86 7.86
C LYS A 20 -17.53 -0.17 7.60
N LEU A 21 -16.63 0.13 6.66
CA LEU A 21 -15.57 -0.77 6.28
C LEU A 21 -14.76 -1.04 7.56
N ALA A 22 -14.39 -2.30 7.75
CA ALA A 22 -13.75 -2.72 8.99
C ALA A 22 -12.44 -1.94 9.20
N LYS A 23 -12.02 -1.81 10.46
CA LYS A 23 -10.75 -1.16 10.79
C LYS A 23 -9.60 -1.97 10.20
N THR A 24 -8.65 -1.29 9.56
CA THR A 24 -7.42 -1.91 9.08
C THR A 24 -6.61 -2.48 10.26
N MET A 25 -6.22 -3.74 10.14
CA MET A 25 -5.37 -4.47 11.08
C MET A 25 -3.93 -4.53 10.56
N VAL A 26 -2.97 -4.55 11.49
CA VAL A 26 -1.54 -4.66 11.18
C VAL A 26 -0.99 -5.91 11.84
N ARG A 27 -0.21 -6.69 11.08
CA ARG A 27 0.61 -7.82 11.52
C ARG A 27 2.07 -7.49 11.18
N ASN A 28 2.73 -6.80 12.08
CA ASN A 28 4.08 -6.29 11.86
C ASN A 28 5.12 -7.28 12.42
N HIS A 29 5.82 -7.98 11.54
CA HIS A 29 6.85 -8.95 11.93
C HIS A 29 8.27 -8.42 11.78
N THR A 30 8.45 -7.12 11.56
CA THR A 30 9.76 -6.47 11.40
C THR A 30 10.11 -5.56 12.57
N ASN A 31 11.41 -5.41 12.82
CA ASN A 31 11.96 -4.41 13.74
C ASN A 31 12.31 -3.07 13.04
N MET A 32 12.08 -2.98 11.73
CA MET A 32 12.43 -1.82 10.91
C MET A 32 11.55 -0.61 11.21
N ILE A 33 10.25 -0.83 11.47
CA ILE A 33 9.26 0.19 11.83
C ILE A 33 8.40 -0.38 12.95
N SER A 34 8.19 0.38 14.02
CA SER A 34 7.29 -0.01 15.11
C SER A 34 5.82 0.14 14.73
N ASP A 35 4.93 -0.59 15.42
CA ASP A 35 3.48 -0.44 15.27
C ASP A 35 2.99 0.99 15.51
N PHE A 36 3.64 1.70 16.44
CA PHE A 36 3.32 3.09 16.71
C PHE A 36 3.64 3.98 15.51
N GLN A 37 4.86 3.86 14.96
CA GLN A 37 5.26 4.60 13.76
C GLN A 37 4.36 4.26 12.57
N LEU A 38 4.05 2.98 12.35
CA LEU A 38 3.17 2.57 11.26
C LEU A 38 1.77 3.16 11.39
N LYS A 39 1.20 3.17 12.60
CA LYS A 39 -0.10 3.83 12.86
C LYS A 39 -0.05 5.33 12.59
N GLN A 40 1.04 6.01 12.96
CA GLN A 40 1.22 7.42 12.63
C GLN A 40 1.28 7.65 11.12
N ILE A 41 1.99 6.79 10.39
CA ILE A 41 2.12 6.88 8.93
C ILE A 41 0.79 6.64 8.23
N LEU A 42 0.01 5.63 8.65
CA LEU A 42 -1.31 5.37 8.10
C LEU A 42 -2.29 6.53 8.32
N ARG A 43 -2.15 7.29 9.42
CA ARG A 43 -2.94 8.50 9.70
C ARG A 43 -2.59 9.69 8.83
N LEU A 44 -1.48 9.64 8.08
CA LEU A 44 -1.16 10.69 7.09
C LEU A 44 -2.06 10.60 5.86
N LEU A 45 -2.65 9.42 5.61
CA LEU A 45 -3.57 9.20 4.51
C LEU A 45 -4.96 9.74 4.84
N HIS A 46 -5.69 10.14 3.80
CA HIS A 46 -7.10 10.54 3.90
C HIS A 46 -7.94 9.43 4.54
N ASP A 47 -9.03 9.79 5.22
CA ASP A 47 -9.87 8.87 5.98
C ASP A 47 -10.42 7.71 5.13
N ASP A 48 -10.62 7.93 3.82
CA ASP A 48 -11.03 6.88 2.89
C ASP A 48 -10.06 5.69 2.82
N TYR A 49 -8.78 5.88 3.18
CA TYR A 49 -7.78 4.82 3.20
C TYR A 49 -7.65 4.14 4.58
N GLN A 50 -8.18 4.75 5.63
CA GLN A 50 -8.04 4.26 7.01
C GLN A 50 -9.03 3.12 7.32
N TYR A 51 -10.15 3.08 6.60
CA TYR A 51 -11.21 2.09 6.76
C TYR A 51 -11.32 1.25 5.49
N LEU A 52 -10.29 0.50 5.13
CA LEU A 52 -10.34 -0.39 3.96
C LEU A 52 -10.67 -1.85 4.33
N GLY A 53 -10.81 -2.17 5.62
CA GLY A 53 -11.07 -3.53 6.09
C GLY A 53 -9.93 -4.50 5.77
N MET A 54 -8.70 -4.00 5.76
CA MET A 54 -7.53 -4.78 5.35
C MET A 54 -6.74 -5.33 6.52
N THR A 55 -6.09 -6.48 6.30
CA THR A 55 -4.97 -6.94 7.11
C THR A 55 -3.67 -6.62 6.38
N ILE A 56 -2.80 -5.82 6.98
CA ILE A 56 -1.48 -5.48 6.46
C ILE A 56 -0.46 -6.33 7.19
N SER A 57 0.14 -7.30 6.50
CA SER A 57 1.23 -8.13 7.00
C SER A 57 2.57 -7.63 6.46
N ILE A 58 3.55 -7.44 7.35
CA ILE A 58 4.92 -7.05 6.98
C ILE A 58 5.85 -8.16 7.42
N TYR A 59 6.53 -8.81 6.47
CA TYR A 59 7.42 -9.94 6.72
C TYR A 59 8.87 -9.48 6.64
N ASP A 60 9.62 -9.62 7.73
CA ASP A 60 11.04 -9.25 7.81
C ASP A 60 11.94 -10.30 7.16
N THR A 61 11.49 -11.56 7.08
CA THR A 61 12.28 -12.67 6.52
C THR A 61 11.46 -13.60 5.62
N PRO A 62 12.10 -14.32 4.68
CA PRO A 62 11.46 -15.37 3.90
C PRO A 62 10.85 -16.48 4.75
N ASP A 63 11.46 -16.82 5.89
CA ASP A 63 10.95 -17.90 6.75
C ASP A 63 9.64 -17.53 7.45
N GLN A 64 9.41 -16.25 7.73
CA GLN A 64 8.11 -15.79 8.19
C GLN A 64 7.03 -15.97 7.11
N VAL A 65 7.38 -15.75 5.83
CA VAL A 65 6.46 -15.99 4.70
C VAL A 65 6.14 -17.48 4.57
N LYS A 66 7.15 -18.36 4.65
CA LYS A 66 6.97 -19.83 4.63
C LYS A 66 6.06 -20.28 5.76
N SER A 67 6.38 -19.88 7.00
CA SER A 67 5.61 -20.28 8.17
C SER A 67 4.16 -19.77 8.11
N ASP A 68 3.93 -18.54 7.66
CA ASP A 68 2.57 -18.00 7.52
C ASP A 68 1.76 -18.75 6.47
N HIS A 69 2.40 -19.11 5.34
CA HIS A 69 1.77 -19.89 4.28
C HIS A 69 1.50 -21.34 4.69
N GLU A 70 2.40 -22.00 5.41
CA GLU A 70 2.20 -23.35 5.96
C GLU A 70 1.03 -23.37 6.96
N ASN A 71 0.94 -22.37 7.84
CA ASN A 71 -0.07 -22.32 8.90
C ASN A 71 -1.45 -21.84 8.42
N HIS A 72 -1.51 -21.04 7.36
CA HIS A 72 -2.74 -20.38 6.92
C HIS A 72 -3.10 -20.58 5.44
N GLY A 73 -2.30 -21.35 4.70
CA GLY A 73 -2.48 -21.57 3.27
C GLY A 73 -2.53 -20.25 2.50
N GLN A 74 -3.52 -20.16 1.60
CA GLN A 74 -3.69 -18.98 0.74
C GLN A 74 -4.42 -17.81 1.42
N ARG A 75 -4.64 -17.82 2.74
CA ARG A 75 -5.46 -16.77 3.39
C ARG A 75 -4.90 -15.36 3.18
N TYR A 76 -3.60 -15.18 3.37
CA TYR A 76 -2.92 -13.87 3.32
C TYR A 76 -2.15 -13.63 2.02
N ILE A 77 -1.61 -14.69 1.41
CA ILE A 77 -0.78 -14.64 0.20
C ILE A 77 -1.18 -15.82 -0.69
N ASP A 78 -1.36 -15.59 -1.99
CA ASP A 78 -1.70 -16.66 -2.96
C ASP A 78 -0.42 -17.39 -3.43
N ASP A 79 -0.54 -18.62 -3.92
CA ASP A 79 0.62 -19.48 -4.24
C ASP A 79 1.61 -18.85 -5.23
N TRP A 80 1.12 -18.07 -6.21
CA TRP A 80 1.98 -17.40 -7.17
C TRP A 80 2.81 -16.30 -6.47
N CYS A 81 2.17 -15.49 -5.63
CA CYS A 81 2.85 -14.44 -4.88
C CYS A 81 3.79 -15.02 -3.84
N TYR A 82 3.43 -16.15 -3.21
CA TYR A 82 4.31 -16.89 -2.32
C TYR A 82 5.63 -17.26 -3.01
N LYS A 83 5.56 -17.83 -4.22
CA LYS A 83 6.75 -18.17 -5.02
C LYS A 83 7.57 -16.93 -5.37
N ASP A 84 6.93 -15.88 -5.86
CA ASP A 84 7.60 -14.64 -6.27
C ASP A 84 8.24 -13.88 -5.09
N ALA A 85 7.59 -13.87 -3.93
CA ALA A 85 8.13 -13.31 -2.71
C ALA A 85 9.43 -14.01 -2.30
N LEU A 86 9.49 -15.35 -2.41
CA LEU A 86 10.70 -16.13 -2.11
C LEU A 86 11.78 -16.01 -3.20
N ASN A 87 11.40 -15.71 -4.44
CA ASN A 87 12.34 -15.49 -5.55
C ASN A 87 12.93 -14.07 -5.57
N GLY A 88 12.47 -13.17 -4.71
CA GLY A 88 13.01 -11.82 -4.60
C GLY A 88 12.45 -10.81 -5.60
N THR A 89 11.35 -11.13 -6.28
CA THR A 89 10.83 -10.32 -7.40
C THR A 89 9.75 -9.31 -7.00
N LEU A 90 9.22 -9.39 -5.77
CA LEU A 90 8.13 -8.55 -5.27
C LEU A 90 8.51 -7.79 -3.99
N GLY A 91 8.24 -6.49 -3.93
CA GLY A 91 8.33 -5.68 -2.69
C GLY A 91 7.03 -5.67 -1.88
N GLY A 92 5.89 -5.86 -2.55
CA GLY A 92 4.56 -5.87 -1.95
C GLY A 92 3.55 -6.67 -2.79
N TYR A 93 2.41 -6.96 -2.16
CA TYR A 93 1.29 -7.67 -2.77
C TYR A 93 -0.03 -7.23 -2.14
N HIS A 94 -1.08 -7.08 -2.96
CA HIS A 94 -2.44 -6.86 -2.50
C HIS A 94 -3.44 -7.92 -3.02
N LYS A 95 -4.17 -8.54 -2.11
CA LYS A 95 -5.40 -9.31 -2.41
C LYS A 95 -6.60 -8.70 -1.68
N LEU A 96 -7.80 -9.15 -2.01
CA LEU A 96 -8.99 -8.64 -1.35
C LEU A 96 -8.85 -8.84 0.17
N GLY A 97 -8.92 -7.74 0.92
CA GLY A 97 -8.81 -7.73 2.38
C GLY A 97 -7.39 -7.93 2.92
N ASN A 98 -6.34 -8.08 2.10
CA ASN A 98 -4.98 -8.27 2.59
C ASN A 98 -3.94 -7.52 1.78
N ILE A 99 -2.94 -6.99 2.48
CA ILE A 99 -1.67 -6.49 1.93
C ILE A 99 -0.56 -7.31 2.58
N ALA A 100 0.40 -7.76 1.79
CA ALA A 100 1.64 -8.37 2.24
C ALA A 100 2.82 -7.53 1.73
N LEU A 101 3.78 -7.23 2.60
CA LEU A 101 4.99 -6.49 2.26
C LEU A 101 6.22 -7.35 2.55
N PHE A 102 7.20 -7.29 1.64
CA PHE A 102 8.40 -8.14 1.65
C PHE A 102 9.67 -7.26 1.65
N PRO A 103 9.91 -6.47 2.71
CA PRO A 103 11.06 -5.57 2.76
C PRO A 103 12.41 -6.27 2.54
N PHE A 104 12.54 -7.56 2.86
CA PHE A 104 13.76 -8.34 2.62
C PHE A 104 14.16 -8.48 1.14
N ASN A 105 13.26 -8.17 0.20
CA ASN A 105 13.56 -8.16 -1.23
C ASN A 105 14.23 -6.86 -1.71
N HIS A 106 14.33 -5.83 -0.86
CA HIS A 106 15.04 -4.59 -1.19
C HIS A 106 16.54 -4.70 -0.90
N ILE A 107 17.35 -4.22 -1.84
CA ILE A 107 18.81 -4.16 -1.70
C ILE A 107 19.25 -2.71 -1.55
N VAL A 108 19.81 -2.37 -0.39
CA VAL A 108 20.47 -1.09 -0.16
C VAL A 108 21.99 -1.27 -0.12
N LYS A 109 22.67 -0.62 -1.07
CA LYS A 109 24.12 -0.75 -1.25
C LYS A 109 24.95 0.02 -0.22
N ASN A 110 24.46 1.16 0.27
CA ASN A 110 25.21 2.00 1.21
C ASN A 110 24.82 1.66 2.66
N PRO A 111 25.72 1.06 3.47
CA PRO A 111 25.41 0.69 4.85
C PRO A 111 25.06 1.88 5.73
N ALA A 112 25.65 3.05 5.51
CA ALA A 112 25.46 4.25 6.33
C ALA A 112 23.99 4.70 6.36
N TYR A 113 23.26 4.47 5.27
CA TYR A 113 21.87 4.90 5.12
C TYR A 113 20.89 3.73 5.06
N ARG A 114 21.37 2.50 5.29
CA ARG A 114 20.59 1.27 5.09
C ARG A 114 19.28 1.29 5.84
N LYS A 115 19.31 1.59 7.14
CA LYS A 115 18.09 1.59 7.97
C LYS A 115 17.03 2.54 7.42
N GLY A 116 17.38 3.81 7.22
CA GLY A 116 16.44 4.82 6.73
C GLY A 116 15.93 4.52 5.31
N LEU A 117 16.81 4.07 4.41
CA LEU A 117 16.41 3.71 3.05
C LEU A 117 15.46 2.49 3.01
N MET A 118 15.73 1.45 3.81
CA MET A 118 14.84 0.29 3.89
C MET A 118 13.46 0.69 4.44
N GLN A 119 13.41 1.56 5.46
CA GLN A 119 12.15 2.12 5.97
C GLN A 119 11.39 2.86 4.87
N LEU A 120 12.08 3.70 4.09
CA LEU A 120 11.46 4.45 2.99
C LEU A 120 10.93 3.55 1.87
N PHE A 121 11.67 2.50 1.50
CA PHE A 121 11.19 1.50 0.54
C PHE A 121 9.91 0.81 1.05
N LEU A 122 9.91 0.37 2.30
CA LEU A 122 8.73 -0.25 2.92
C LEU A 122 7.52 0.68 2.92
N ILE A 123 7.69 1.96 3.26
CA ILE A 123 6.58 2.93 3.26
C ILE A 123 6.07 3.21 1.84
N GLN A 124 6.97 3.25 0.86
CA GLN A 124 6.54 3.45 -0.51
C GLN A 124 5.71 2.26 -1.02
N ASP A 125 6.17 1.03 -0.78
CA ASP A 125 5.43 -0.18 -1.16
C ASP A 125 4.08 -0.23 -0.42
N LEU A 126 4.06 0.11 0.87
CA LEU A 126 2.81 0.21 1.63
C LEU A 126 1.81 1.16 0.98
N PHE A 127 2.22 2.37 0.60
CA PHE A 127 1.32 3.31 -0.06
C PHE A 127 0.89 2.85 -1.44
N HIS A 128 1.76 2.16 -2.16
CA HIS A 128 1.46 1.54 -3.45
C HIS A 128 0.35 0.49 -3.30
N GLU A 129 0.51 -0.46 -2.38
CA GLU A 129 -0.46 -1.53 -2.14
C GLU A 129 -1.79 -1.01 -1.57
N ILE A 130 -1.76 -0.01 -0.69
CA ILE A 130 -2.97 0.66 -0.19
C ILE A 130 -3.75 1.28 -1.35
N ARG A 131 -3.06 1.87 -2.33
CA ARG A 131 -3.73 2.44 -3.49
C ARG A 131 -4.41 1.36 -4.30
N HIS A 132 -3.75 0.23 -4.52
CA HIS A 132 -4.39 -0.88 -5.21
C HIS A 132 -5.62 -1.42 -4.50
N ALA A 133 -5.56 -1.54 -3.17
CA ALA A 133 -6.72 -1.93 -2.39
C ALA A 133 -7.88 -0.95 -2.54
N TYR A 134 -7.61 0.35 -2.48
CA TYR A 134 -8.61 1.38 -2.73
C TYR A 134 -9.22 1.27 -4.14
N GLN A 135 -8.37 1.12 -5.18
CA GLN A 135 -8.84 0.95 -6.56
C GLN A 135 -9.75 -0.28 -6.71
N ARG A 136 -9.41 -1.39 -6.05
CA ARG A 136 -10.24 -2.61 -6.06
C ARG A 136 -11.62 -2.40 -5.41
N VAL A 137 -11.70 -1.61 -4.34
CA VAL A 137 -12.98 -1.34 -3.65
C VAL A 137 -13.83 -0.30 -4.40
N HIS A 138 -13.22 0.80 -4.85
CA HIS A 138 -13.93 1.99 -5.32
C HIS A 138 -13.90 2.18 -6.85
N MET A 139 -12.99 1.51 -7.56
CA MET A 139 -12.79 1.68 -9.01
C MET A 139 -13.01 0.35 -9.77
N LYS A 140 -13.89 -0.52 -9.27
CA LYS A 140 -14.13 -1.90 -9.77
C LYS A 140 -14.21 -2.05 -11.30
N ARG A 141 -14.91 -1.12 -11.97
CA ARG A 141 -15.07 -1.16 -13.45
C ARG A 141 -13.74 -0.99 -14.19
N GLN A 142 -12.86 -0.12 -13.68
CA GLN A 142 -11.53 0.14 -14.26
C GLN A 142 -10.45 -0.79 -13.70
N TYR A 143 -10.69 -1.39 -12.53
CA TYR A 143 -9.79 -2.35 -11.92
C TYR A 143 -9.87 -3.73 -12.60
N ASN A 144 -11.06 -4.15 -13.03
CA ASN A 144 -11.30 -5.47 -13.64
C ASN A 144 -10.90 -5.55 -15.13
N THR A 145 -10.15 -4.58 -15.67
CA THR A 145 -9.53 -4.72 -16.99
C THR A 145 -8.48 -5.84 -16.96
N PRO A 146 -8.29 -6.61 -18.04
CA PRO A 146 -7.34 -7.74 -18.06
C PRO A 146 -5.96 -7.32 -17.57
N TYR A 147 -5.46 -8.01 -16.54
CA TYR A 147 -4.16 -7.75 -15.94
C TYR A 147 -3.06 -8.46 -16.73
N ILE A 148 -2.07 -7.70 -17.20
CA ILE A 148 -0.82 -8.20 -17.80
C ILE A 148 0.18 -8.40 -16.65
N THR A 149 0.69 -9.61 -16.43
CA THR A 149 1.60 -9.93 -15.32
C THR A 149 2.97 -9.26 -15.48
N THR A 150 3.77 -9.26 -14.40
CA THR A 150 5.11 -8.65 -14.30
C THR A 150 6.09 -9.07 -15.39
N ASP A 151 5.86 -10.23 -16.00
CA ASP A 151 6.79 -10.91 -16.90
C ASP A 151 6.65 -10.46 -18.36
N THR A 152 5.65 -9.61 -18.64
CA THR A 152 5.37 -9.09 -19.98
C THR A 152 5.71 -7.61 -20.09
N SER A 153 6.21 -7.20 -21.25
CA SER A 153 6.53 -5.81 -21.62
C SER A 153 5.25 -4.96 -21.67
N GLY A 154 4.73 -4.59 -20.49
CA GLY A 154 3.45 -3.90 -20.36
C GLY A 154 2.95 -3.73 -18.92
N TYR A 155 3.51 -4.45 -17.94
CA TYR A 155 3.12 -4.29 -16.53
C TYR A 155 3.17 -2.82 -16.06
N ARG A 156 4.31 -2.15 -16.28
CA ARG A 156 4.50 -0.74 -15.90
C ARG A 156 3.70 0.26 -16.73
N SER A 157 3.13 -0.16 -17.87
CA SER A 157 2.30 0.72 -18.70
C SER A 157 0.81 0.69 -18.32
N GLN A 158 0.40 -0.27 -17.48
CA GLN A 158 -0.97 -0.34 -17.00
C GLN A 158 -1.35 0.86 -16.16
N TRP A 159 -2.58 1.34 -16.36
CA TRP A 159 -3.09 2.51 -15.62
C TRP A 159 -3.07 2.25 -14.10
N ILE A 160 -3.44 1.05 -13.67
CA ILE A 160 -3.57 0.63 -12.26
C ILE A 160 -2.22 0.79 -11.54
N GLU A 161 -1.17 0.20 -12.11
CA GLU A 161 0.22 0.29 -11.64
C GLU A 161 0.78 1.71 -11.68
N ARG A 162 0.50 2.45 -12.77
CA ARG A 162 0.95 3.85 -12.91
C ARG A 162 0.33 4.76 -11.87
N ASP A 163 -0.95 4.58 -11.57
CA ASP A 163 -1.66 5.36 -10.56
C ASP A 163 -1.22 4.98 -9.14
N ALA A 164 -1.02 3.69 -8.85
CA ALA A 164 -0.47 3.24 -7.57
C ALA A 164 0.93 3.82 -7.32
N ASN A 165 1.82 3.76 -8.31
CA ASN A 165 3.14 4.37 -8.23
C ASN A 165 3.09 5.89 -8.05
N ARG A 166 2.25 6.57 -8.83
CA ARG A 166 2.10 8.04 -8.72
C ARG A 166 1.52 8.45 -7.38
N PHE A 167 0.57 7.68 -6.86
CA PHE A 167 0.00 7.89 -5.52
C PHE A 167 1.07 7.73 -4.45
N ALA A 168 1.82 6.62 -4.46
CA ALA A 168 2.86 6.34 -3.48
C ALA A 168 3.92 7.44 -3.48
N TYR A 169 4.45 7.80 -4.65
CA TYR A 169 5.37 8.92 -4.81
C TYR A 169 4.82 10.22 -4.22
N ARG A 170 3.59 10.60 -4.58
CA ARG A 170 2.96 11.82 -4.08
C ARG A 170 2.80 11.82 -2.56
N MET A 171 2.45 10.69 -1.94
CA MET A 171 2.28 10.60 -0.49
C MET A 171 3.63 10.69 0.24
N VAL A 172 4.65 9.98 -0.26
CA VAL A 172 6.02 10.04 0.28
C VAL A 172 6.57 11.47 0.20
N GLU A 173 6.40 12.15 -0.93
CA GLU A 173 6.88 13.52 -1.13
C GLU A 173 6.10 14.55 -0.29
N LYS A 174 4.76 14.49 -0.34
CA LYS A 174 3.89 15.40 0.42
C LYS A 174 4.18 15.37 1.92
N HIS A 175 4.50 14.18 2.45
CA HIS A 175 4.69 13.97 3.89
C HIS A 175 6.17 13.80 4.29
N ARG A 176 7.11 14.14 3.41
CA ARG A 176 8.56 13.94 3.59
C ARG A 176 9.07 14.34 4.99
N HIS A 177 8.80 15.58 5.40
CA HIS A 177 9.26 16.08 6.70
C HIS A 177 8.67 15.30 7.89
N THR A 178 7.38 14.98 7.82
CA THR A 178 6.69 14.20 8.85
C THR A 178 7.20 12.76 8.90
N LEU A 179 7.45 12.14 7.73
CA LEU A 179 8.03 10.81 7.64
C LEU A 179 9.43 10.77 8.25
N ASN A 180 10.28 11.77 7.96
CA ASN A 180 11.59 11.87 8.58
C ASN A 180 11.53 11.95 10.10
N ALA A 181 10.61 12.76 10.63
CA ALA A 181 10.40 12.87 12.07
C ALA A 181 9.91 11.56 12.71
N ILE A 182 8.95 10.88 12.09
CA ILE A 182 8.42 9.59 12.59
C ILE A 182 9.51 8.51 12.55
N LEU A 183 10.29 8.45 11.47
CA LEU A 183 11.26 7.37 11.21
C LEU A 183 12.63 7.63 11.84
N GLY A 184 12.91 8.86 12.28
CA GLY A 184 14.22 9.27 12.77
C GLY A 184 15.26 9.34 11.66
N ILE A 185 14.87 9.80 10.46
CA ILE A 185 15.77 9.96 9.31
C ILE A 185 16.39 11.37 9.37
N ASP A 186 17.71 11.42 9.45
CA ASP A 186 18.52 12.64 9.61
C ASP A 186 19.25 13.08 8.32
N PHE A 187 19.10 12.33 7.22
CA PHE A 187 19.70 12.66 5.93
C PHE A 187 18.66 13.16 4.92
N ARG A 188 19.13 13.97 3.95
CA ARG A 188 18.30 14.44 2.84
C ARG A 188 18.18 13.35 1.79
N TRP A 189 16.95 13.07 1.38
CA TRP A 189 16.65 12.11 0.32
C TRP A 189 15.61 12.68 -0.66
N ASN A 190 15.58 12.13 -1.87
CA ASN A 190 14.58 12.41 -2.89
C ASN A 190 14.02 11.10 -3.43
N SER A 191 12.71 11.02 -3.66
CA SER A 191 12.11 9.90 -4.39
C SER A 191 12.05 10.21 -5.88
N CYS A 192 12.31 9.23 -6.73
CA CYS A 192 12.04 9.31 -8.17
C CYS A 192 11.67 7.92 -8.68
N TRP A 193 10.40 7.72 -9.06
CA TRP A 193 9.86 6.48 -9.62
C TRP A 193 10.21 5.21 -8.80
N GLY A 194 10.12 5.28 -7.48
CA GLY A 194 10.45 4.16 -6.60
C GLY A 194 11.91 3.89 -6.33
N ARG A 195 12.73 4.91 -6.55
CA ARG A 195 14.12 4.93 -6.09
C ARG A 195 14.30 6.10 -5.14
N PHE A 196 15.09 5.86 -4.09
CA PHE A 196 15.50 6.90 -3.16
C PHE A 196 16.95 7.29 -3.45
N TYR A 197 17.18 8.58 -3.59
CA TYR A 197 18.49 9.19 -3.82
C TYR A 197 18.85 10.04 -2.62
N ILE A 198 20.10 9.96 -2.16
CA ILE A 198 20.58 10.75 -1.02
C ILE A 198 21.32 11.96 -1.57
N THR A 199 20.99 13.13 -1.04
CA THR A 199 21.74 14.35 -1.33
C THR A 199 22.84 14.48 -0.29
N ILE A 200 24.08 14.30 -0.75
CA ILE A 200 25.28 14.53 0.08
C ILE A 200 25.59 16.03 -0.03
N GLU A 201 25.32 16.79 1.02
CA GLU A 201 25.84 18.16 1.15
C GLU A 201 27.33 18.06 1.44
N ARG A 202 28.15 18.59 0.54
CA ARG A 202 29.61 18.69 0.72
C ARG A 202 29.96 19.99 1.41
#